data_AF-A0A3A4PH06-F1
#
_entry.id   AF-A0A3A4PH06-F1
#
_cell.length_a   1.000
_cell.length_b   1.000
_cell.length_c   1.000
_cell.angle_alpha   90.00
_cell.angle_beta   90.00
_cell.angle_gamma   90.00
#
_symmetry.space_group_name_H-M   'P 1'
#
loop_
_entity.id
_entity.type
_entity.pdbx_description
1 polymer ?
#
loop_
_entity_poly.entity_id
_entity_poly.type
_entity_poly.pdbx_seq_one_letter_code
_entity_poly.pdbx_strand_id
1 'polypeptide(L)'
;MMEVKRMSGELQVTPELRKQAAEENAAALQRLGLKPDVVEVWEDGYRTAEEADAFEWWYFDAQLDDGSTAVITFSTKPHTKPKGPLSPVVLIIFRTRDGERFSHAPKFVPADLSASTEQCDVRIGPNWVRGDLASYELHVEAEDIAIDLSLQREGPSWRPGAAVSYFNSAKTKYFAWVVPVPYGKVKGTITRGGKPVAVQGTVYHDHNWGNAVMGNMLDHWFWGRAHVGDFSIIFAQLVTIKIFGLGGIKLPVFFLAKGDRILTDDGLPLILETSDEVDGPKGQTYPTKLDFRWEDEGGKVELAIRNPKLIEVLDMTEDMPAWKKPLVHIFANPLYYDFDAELELSVDLAGVKEQQSGRVIFEKMIFH
;
A
#
# COMPACT_ATOMS: atom_id res chain seq x y z
N MET A 1 45.61 0.89 8.43
CA MET A 1 44.25 0.39 8.73
C MET A 1 43.30 1.29 7.98
N MET A 2 42.75 0.82 6.86
CA MET A 2 41.67 1.51 6.16
C MET A 2 40.42 1.41 7.04
N GLU A 3 39.85 2.56 7.38
CA GLU A 3 38.50 2.64 7.95
C GLU A 3 37.53 1.90 7.04
N VAL A 4 36.94 0.82 7.55
CA VAL A 4 35.79 0.17 6.96
C VAL A 4 34.62 1.12 7.18
N LYS A 5 34.43 2.04 6.23
CA LYS A 5 33.25 2.90 6.14
C LYS A 5 32.01 1.99 6.15
N ARG A 6 31.06 2.26 7.04
CA ARG A 6 29.75 1.58 7.14
C ARG A 6 29.20 1.31 5.74
N MET A 7 29.15 0.04 5.34
CA MET A 7 28.46 -0.42 4.12
C MET A 7 26.97 -0.62 4.42
N SER A 8 26.31 0.35 5.06
CA SER A 8 24.85 0.35 5.09
C SER A 8 24.37 0.60 3.66
N GLY A 9 23.44 -0.22 3.15
CA GLY A 9 22.77 -0.04 1.84
C GLY A 9 21.87 1.20 1.77
N GLU A 10 22.22 2.24 2.51
CA GLU A 10 21.54 3.53 2.52
C GLU A 10 21.97 4.31 1.30
N LEU A 11 20.98 4.70 0.50
CA LEU A 11 21.16 5.59 -0.63
C LEU A 11 21.67 6.93 -0.10
N GLN A 12 22.92 7.29 -0.39
CA GLN A 12 23.42 8.63 -0.05
C GLN A 12 22.72 9.65 -0.95
N VAL A 13 21.87 10.48 -0.36
CA VAL A 13 21.15 11.54 -1.06
C VAL A 13 22.12 12.69 -1.38
N THR A 14 22.77 12.62 -2.54
CA THR A 14 23.64 13.70 -3.04
C THR A 14 22.83 14.75 -3.83
N PRO A 15 23.35 15.98 -4.01
CA PRO A 15 22.73 16.97 -4.89
C PRO A 15 22.53 16.46 -6.32
N GLU A 16 23.47 15.69 -6.85
CA GLU A 16 23.38 15.09 -8.19
C GLU A 16 22.25 14.07 -8.27
N LEU A 17 22.11 13.19 -7.27
CA LEU A 17 21.03 12.22 -7.21
C LEU A 17 19.66 12.91 -7.10
N ARG A 18 19.54 13.96 -6.27
CA ARG A 18 18.31 14.76 -6.18
C ARG A 18 17.93 15.37 -7.52
N LYS A 19 18.91 15.97 -8.21
CA LYS A 19 18.70 16.53 -9.55
C LYS A 19 18.23 15.46 -10.54
N GLN A 20 18.89 14.30 -10.56
CA GLN A 20 18.53 13.20 -11.44
C GLN A 20 17.13 12.65 -11.14
N ALA A 21 16.77 12.49 -9.86
CA ALA A 21 15.44 12.05 -9.45
C ALA A 21 14.36 13.05 -9.88
N ALA A 22 14.61 14.35 -9.72
CA ALA A 22 13.69 15.40 -10.16
C ALA A 22 13.52 15.43 -11.69
N GLU A 23 14.60 15.30 -12.45
CA GLU A 23 14.57 15.25 -13.93
C GLU A 23 13.83 14.01 -14.44
N GLU A 24 14.08 12.83 -13.85
CA GLU A 24 13.37 11.60 -14.21
C GLU A 24 11.88 11.67 -13.84
N ASN A 25 11.55 12.23 -12.68
CA ASN A 25 10.17 12.43 -12.27
C ASN A 25 9.44 13.40 -13.22
N ALA A 26 10.03 14.54 -13.56
CA ALA A 26 9.46 15.50 -14.51
C ALA A 26 9.23 14.87 -15.89
N ALA A 27 10.20 14.09 -16.38
CA ALA A 27 10.07 13.35 -17.63
C ALA A 27 8.97 12.28 -17.57
N ALA A 28 8.78 11.62 -16.43
CA ALA A 28 7.71 10.65 -16.22
C ALA A 28 6.33 11.31 -16.18
N LEU A 29 6.18 12.42 -15.45
CA LEU A 29 4.94 13.21 -15.42
C LEU A 29 4.52 13.64 -16.83
N GLN A 30 5.45 14.22 -17.59
CA GLN A 30 5.18 14.63 -18.97
C GLN A 30 4.80 13.45 -19.87
N ARG A 31 5.54 12.33 -19.78
CA ARG A 31 5.28 11.12 -20.59
C ARG A 31 3.89 10.52 -20.31
N LEU A 32 3.43 10.59 -19.07
CA LEU A 32 2.17 10.02 -18.62
C LEU A 32 1.00 11.02 -18.66
N GLY A 33 1.24 12.28 -19.05
CA GLY A 33 0.21 13.33 -19.06
C GLY A 33 -0.26 13.74 -17.67
N LEU A 34 0.57 13.55 -16.65
CA LEU A 34 0.26 13.83 -15.25
C LEU A 34 0.62 15.27 -14.87
N LYS A 35 -0.23 15.92 -14.06
CA LYS A 35 0.06 17.23 -13.48
C LYS A 35 0.93 17.09 -12.22
N PRO A 36 1.99 17.89 -12.04
CA PRO A 36 2.70 17.92 -10.75
C PRO A 36 1.73 18.22 -9.60
N ASP A 37 1.94 17.58 -8.44
CA ASP A 37 1.29 17.86 -7.16
C ASP A 37 -0.25 17.75 -7.12
N VAL A 38 -0.87 17.23 -8.18
CA VAL A 38 -2.33 17.05 -8.29
C VAL A 38 -2.61 15.64 -8.78
N VAL A 39 -3.47 14.93 -8.03
CA VAL A 39 -4.10 13.70 -8.51
C VAL A 39 -5.41 14.07 -9.20
N GLU A 40 -5.53 13.72 -10.47
CA GLU A 40 -6.74 13.93 -11.26
C GLU A 40 -7.65 12.69 -11.25
N VAL A 41 -8.95 12.88 -11.44
CA VAL A 41 -9.98 11.82 -11.29
C VAL A 41 -9.69 10.59 -12.16
N TRP A 42 -9.21 10.81 -13.39
CA TRP A 42 -8.86 9.75 -14.33
C TRP A 42 -7.67 8.89 -13.90
N GLU A 43 -6.87 9.35 -12.95
CA GLU A 43 -5.75 8.58 -12.39
C GLU A 43 -6.23 7.38 -11.57
N ASP A 44 -7.49 7.41 -11.11
CA ASP A 44 -8.13 6.29 -10.41
C ASP A 44 -9.05 5.43 -11.32
N GLY A 45 -9.08 5.71 -12.62
CA GLY A 45 -9.74 4.88 -13.62
C GLY A 45 -8.86 3.75 -14.16
N TYR A 46 -9.43 2.85 -14.97
CA TYR A 46 -8.81 1.63 -15.49
C TYR A 46 -7.52 1.90 -16.31
N ARG A 47 -6.36 1.77 -15.68
CA ARG A 47 -5.03 2.14 -16.19
C ARG A 47 -4.47 1.15 -17.20
N THR A 48 -4.88 -0.11 -17.11
CA THR A 48 -4.35 -1.23 -17.93
C THR A 48 -5.36 -1.77 -18.93
N ALA A 49 -6.43 -1.02 -19.24
CA ALA A 49 -7.47 -1.42 -20.18
C ALA A 49 -6.92 -1.90 -21.54
N GLU A 50 -5.85 -1.26 -22.02
CA GLU A 50 -5.18 -1.57 -23.29
C GLU A 50 -3.90 -2.42 -23.11
N GLU A 51 -3.60 -2.91 -21.89
CA GLU A 51 -2.38 -3.68 -21.58
C GLU A 51 -2.71 -5.11 -21.13
N ALA A 52 -2.66 -6.05 -22.10
CA ALA A 52 -2.99 -7.46 -21.83
C ALA A 52 -2.09 -8.13 -20.78
N ASP A 53 -0.82 -7.74 -20.71
CA ASP A 53 0.21 -8.32 -19.84
C ASP A 53 0.37 -7.57 -18.51
N ALA A 54 -0.70 -6.96 -18.01
CA ALA A 54 -0.71 -6.24 -16.74
C ALA A 54 -1.81 -6.74 -15.78
N PHE A 55 -1.59 -6.46 -14.50
CA PHE A 55 -2.56 -6.57 -13.43
C PHE A 55 -2.96 -5.17 -12.96
N GLU A 56 -4.09 -5.10 -12.27
CA GLU A 56 -4.59 -3.87 -11.66
C GLU A 56 -5.55 -4.21 -10.53
N TRP A 57 -5.51 -3.41 -9.46
CA TRP A 57 -6.47 -3.51 -8.37
C TRP A 57 -6.80 -2.18 -7.70
N TRP A 58 -8.06 -2.04 -7.30
CA TRP A 58 -8.55 -1.03 -6.36
C TRP A 58 -8.71 -1.68 -5.00
N TYR A 59 -8.11 -1.12 -3.97
CA TYR A 59 -8.06 -1.67 -2.61
C TYR A 59 -8.66 -0.68 -1.62
N PHE A 60 -9.53 -1.17 -0.75
CA PHE A 60 -10.18 -0.41 0.31
C PHE A 60 -9.97 -1.13 1.64
N ASP A 61 -9.58 -0.37 2.66
CA ASP A 61 -9.38 -0.89 4.02
C ASP A 61 -10.10 0.02 5.01
N ALA A 62 -11.20 -0.51 5.53
CA ALA A 62 -12.05 0.14 6.51
C ALA A 62 -11.77 -0.36 7.93
N GLN A 63 -11.58 0.59 8.84
CA GLN A 63 -11.45 0.36 10.28
C GLN A 63 -12.68 0.96 10.96
N LEU A 64 -13.54 0.12 11.54
CA LEU A 64 -14.87 0.51 12.01
C LEU A 64 -14.87 0.81 13.51
N ASP A 65 -15.75 1.73 13.93
CA ASP A 65 -15.82 2.24 15.30
C ASP A 65 -16.19 1.17 16.34
N ASP A 66 -16.83 0.08 15.91
CA ASP A 66 -17.14 -1.07 16.77
C ASP A 66 -15.95 -2.04 16.95
N GLY A 67 -14.81 -1.76 16.30
CA GLY A 67 -13.60 -2.59 16.30
C GLY A 67 -13.57 -3.67 15.22
N SER A 68 -14.58 -3.74 14.34
CA SER A 68 -14.52 -4.59 13.14
C SER A 68 -13.70 -3.95 12.02
N THR A 69 -13.24 -4.76 11.07
CA THR A 69 -12.48 -4.29 9.90
C THR A 69 -12.99 -4.93 8.63
N ALA A 70 -12.88 -4.22 7.51
CA ALA A 70 -13.21 -4.73 6.19
C ALA A 70 -12.13 -4.36 5.17
N VAL A 71 -11.53 -5.36 4.53
CA VAL A 71 -10.63 -5.19 3.38
C VAL A 71 -11.34 -5.68 2.14
N ILE A 72 -11.41 -4.82 1.13
CA ILE A 72 -12.13 -5.08 -0.12
C ILE A 72 -11.18 -4.78 -1.27
N THR A 73 -11.02 -5.72 -2.20
CA THR A 73 -10.28 -5.46 -3.44
C THR A 73 -11.09 -5.83 -4.67
N PHE A 74 -10.97 -5.01 -5.70
CA PHE A 74 -11.41 -5.33 -7.06
C PHE A 74 -10.15 -5.53 -7.88
N SER A 75 -9.90 -6.74 -8.38
CA SER A 75 -8.66 -7.05 -9.13
C SER A 75 -8.98 -7.61 -10.51
N THR A 76 -8.26 -7.16 -11.53
CA THR A 76 -8.42 -7.64 -12.91
C THR A 76 -7.87 -9.06 -13.09
N LYS A 77 -6.72 -9.34 -12.46
CA LYS A 77 -6.08 -10.65 -12.36
C LYS A 77 -5.03 -10.66 -11.23
N PRO A 78 -4.51 -11.82 -10.80
CA PRO A 78 -3.48 -11.88 -9.77
C PRO A 78 -2.19 -11.15 -10.16
N HIS A 79 -1.66 -10.31 -9.27
CA HIS A 79 -0.42 -9.55 -9.49
C HIS A 79 0.84 -10.43 -9.63
N THR A 80 0.78 -11.68 -9.18
CA THR A 80 1.83 -12.68 -9.38
C THR A 80 1.84 -13.31 -10.77
N LYS A 81 0.80 -13.05 -11.59
CA LYS A 81 0.62 -13.59 -12.94
C LYS A 81 0.19 -12.51 -13.95
N PRO A 82 0.96 -11.43 -14.15
CA PRO A 82 0.61 -10.34 -15.08
C PRO A 82 0.34 -10.83 -16.52
N LYS A 83 1.10 -11.84 -16.98
CA LYS A 83 0.96 -12.49 -18.30
C LYS A 83 -0.15 -13.56 -18.36
N GLY A 84 -0.86 -13.77 -17.25
CA GLY A 84 -1.97 -14.70 -17.18
C GLY A 84 -3.21 -14.16 -17.91
N PRO A 85 -4.21 -15.03 -18.17
CA PRO A 85 -5.49 -14.57 -18.68
C PRO A 85 -6.13 -13.58 -17.70
N LEU A 86 -6.99 -12.71 -18.23
CA LEU A 86 -7.88 -11.91 -17.40
C LEU A 86 -8.72 -12.85 -16.52
N SER A 87 -8.69 -12.62 -15.22
CA SER A 87 -9.31 -13.48 -14.22
C SER A 87 -9.78 -12.60 -13.07
N PRO A 88 -10.89 -11.86 -13.27
CA PRO A 88 -11.34 -10.89 -12.29
C PRO A 88 -11.68 -11.55 -10.96
N VAL A 89 -11.30 -10.89 -9.86
CA VAL A 89 -11.52 -11.35 -8.48
C VAL A 89 -11.99 -10.17 -7.65
N VAL A 90 -12.96 -10.42 -6.77
CA VAL A 90 -13.28 -9.52 -5.66
C VAL A 90 -12.83 -10.19 -4.38
N LEU A 91 -11.90 -9.60 -3.64
CA LEU A 91 -11.52 -10.08 -2.31
C LEU A 91 -12.37 -9.33 -1.27
N ILE A 92 -12.97 -10.07 -0.35
CA ILE A 92 -13.70 -9.53 0.81
C ILE A 92 -13.12 -10.21 2.04
N ILE A 93 -12.42 -9.47 2.88
CA ILE A 93 -12.00 -9.91 4.21
C ILE A 93 -12.74 -9.07 5.24
N PHE A 94 -13.60 -9.68 6.03
CA PHE A 94 -14.29 -9.02 7.14
C PHE A 94 -13.86 -9.65 8.46
N ARG A 95 -13.40 -8.82 9.40
CA ARG A 95 -13.09 -9.24 10.76
C ARG A 95 -14.07 -8.62 11.73
N THR A 96 -14.74 -9.45 12.52
CA THR A 96 -15.61 -8.98 13.59
C THR A 96 -14.81 -8.39 14.74
N ARG A 97 -15.47 -7.60 15.60
CA ARG A 97 -14.91 -7.12 16.87
C ARG A 97 -14.33 -8.23 17.74
N ASP A 98 -14.94 -9.41 17.73
CA ASP A 98 -14.51 -10.57 18.53
C ASP A 98 -13.34 -11.34 17.88
N GLY A 99 -12.88 -10.87 16.72
CA GLY A 99 -11.69 -11.38 16.02
C GLY A 99 -11.97 -12.48 15.00
N GLU A 100 -13.23 -12.90 14.84
CA GLU A 100 -13.65 -13.88 13.83
C GLU A 100 -13.45 -13.31 12.41
N ARG A 101 -12.80 -14.07 11.53
CA ARG A 101 -12.40 -13.65 10.18
C ARG A 101 -13.20 -14.39 9.11
N PHE A 102 -13.77 -13.63 8.18
CA PHE A 102 -14.47 -14.06 6.97
C PHE A 102 -13.64 -13.65 5.77
N SER A 103 -13.47 -14.54 4.80
CA SER A 103 -12.59 -14.29 3.66
C SER A 103 -13.16 -14.98 2.43
N HIS A 104 -13.60 -14.16 1.48
CA HIS A 104 -14.16 -14.61 0.22
C HIS A 104 -13.34 -14.02 -0.93
N ALA A 105 -13.06 -14.84 -1.94
CA ALA A 105 -12.38 -14.40 -3.15
C ALA A 105 -13.08 -14.99 -4.39
N PRO A 106 -14.38 -14.69 -4.63
CA PRO A 106 -15.08 -15.16 -5.81
C PRO A 106 -14.34 -14.77 -7.09
N LYS A 107 -14.22 -15.74 -7.99
CA LYS A 107 -13.62 -15.58 -9.30
C LYS A 107 -14.72 -15.41 -10.33
N PHE A 108 -14.52 -14.47 -11.24
CA PHE A 108 -15.47 -14.12 -12.29
C PHE A 108 -14.87 -14.38 -13.67
N VAL A 109 -15.73 -14.41 -14.69
CA VAL A 109 -15.24 -14.51 -16.08
C VAL A 109 -14.92 -13.12 -16.63
N PRO A 110 -14.06 -13.00 -17.66
CA PRO A 110 -13.72 -11.70 -18.25
C PRO A 110 -14.93 -10.81 -18.62
N ALA A 111 -16.05 -11.42 -19.05
CA ALA A 111 -17.26 -10.70 -19.44
C ALA A 111 -17.99 -10.02 -18.26
N ASP A 112 -17.66 -10.39 -17.02
CA ASP A 112 -18.24 -9.80 -15.81
C ASP A 112 -17.50 -8.52 -15.37
N LEU A 113 -16.32 -8.24 -15.95
CA LEU A 113 -15.53 -7.05 -15.65
C LEU A 113 -15.90 -5.91 -16.62
N SER A 114 -16.23 -4.76 -16.05
CA SER A 114 -16.27 -3.48 -16.75
C SER A 114 -15.65 -2.41 -15.86
N ALA A 115 -14.77 -1.57 -16.39
CA ALA A 115 -14.25 -0.43 -15.66
C ALA A 115 -14.04 0.80 -16.55
N SER A 116 -14.28 1.99 -16.01
CA SER A 116 -14.08 3.27 -16.71
C SER A 116 -12.61 3.69 -16.70
N THR A 117 -12.11 4.26 -17.79
CA THR A 117 -10.78 4.89 -17.85
C THR A 117 -10.78 6.34 -17.36
N GLU A 118 -11.95 6.92 -17.07
CA GLU A 118 -12.12 8.34 -16.74
C GLU A 118 -12.22 8.62 -15.23
N GLN A 119 -12.58 7.62 -14.44
CA GLN A 119 -12.75 7.68 -12.99
C GLN A 119 -12.80 6.27 -12.39
N CYS A 120 -12.80 6.15 -11.06
CA CYS A 120 -13.14 4.88 -10.42
C CYS A 120 -14.62 4.57 -10.68
N ASP A 121 -14.88 3.65 -11.59
CA ASP A 121 -16.19 3.04 -11.83
C ASP A 121 -15.90 1.63 -12.31
N VAL A 122 -15.95 0.68 -11.39
CA VAL A 122 -15.51 -0.70 -11.58
C VAL A 122 -16.65 -1.62 -11.19
N ARG A 123 -16.95 -2.57 -12.05
CA ARG A 123 -17.92 -3.64 -11.80
C ARG A 123 -17.31 -4.98 -12.10
N ILE A 124 -17.48 -5.92 -11.17
CA ILE A 124 -17.11 -7.33 -11.31
C ILE A 124 -18.31 -8.18 -10.85
N GLY A 125 -19.11 -8.64 -11.82
CA GLY A 125 -20.35 -9.37 -11.54
C GLY A 125 -21.38 -8.49 -10.82
N PRO A 126 -21.89 -8.90 -9.63
CA PRO A 126 -22.79 -8.06 -8.83
C PRO A 126 -22.06 -6.97 -8.04
N ASN A 127 -20.74 -7.09 -7.86
CA ASN A 127 -19.93 -6.19 -7.06
C ASN A 127 -19.55 -4.95 -7.86
N TRP A 128 -19.53 -3.79 -7.22
CA TRP A 128 -19.12 -2.55 -7.86
C TRP A 128 -18.55 -1.53 -6.88
N VAL A 129 -17.76 -0.60 -7.42
CA VAL A 129 -17.31 0.62 -6.74
C VAL A 129 -17.33 1.78 -7.72
N ARG A 130 -17.71 2.96 -7.24
CA ARG A 130 -17.70 4.22 -7.99
C ARG A 130 -17.18 5.36 -7.13
N GLY A 131 -16.43 6.29 -7.72
CA GLY A 131 -15.95 7.47 -7.01
C GLY A 131 -15.22 8.47 -7.89
N ASP A 132 -14.98 9.65 -7.33
CA ASP A 132 -14.48 10.84 -8.02
C ASP A 132 -13.30 11.52 -7.29
N LEU A 133 -12.52 10.73 -6.54
CA LEU A 133 -11.51 11.15 -5.56
C LEU A 133 -12.05 11.89 -4.33
N ALA A 134 -13.26 12.45 -4.36
CA ALA A 134 -13.84 13.12 -3.20
C ALA A 134 -14.70 12.17 -2.38
N SER A 135 -15.52 11.37 -3.07
CA SER A 135 -16.45 10.43 -2.47
C SER A 135 -16.46 9.11 -3.22
N TYR A 136 -16.75 8.03 -2.51
CA TYR A 136 -16.90 6.70 -3.10
C TYR A 136 -18.16 6.03 -2.55
N GLU A 137 -18.73 5.17 -3.37
CA GLU A 137 -19.71 4.18 -2.96
C GLU A 137 -19.28 2.82 -3.47
N LEU A 138 -19.45 1.79 -2.66
CA LEU A 138 -19.19 0.42 -3.07
C LEU A 138 -20.25 -0.53 -2.53
N HIS A 139 -20.44 -1.59 -3.29
CA HIS A 139 -21.23 -2.76 -2.92
C HIS A 139 -20.40 -4.01 -3.25
N VAL A 140 -20.24 -4.89 -2.27
CA VAL A 140 -19.69 -6.22 -2.48
C VAL A 140 -20.55 -7.27 -1.79
N GLU A 141 -20.70 -8.42 -2.44
CA GLU A 141 -21.42 -9.56 -1.90
C GLU A 141 -20.72 -10.89 -2.25
N ALA A 142 -20.73 -11.81 -1.29
CA ALA A 142 -20.31 -13.19 -1.44
C ALA A 142 -21.06 -14.06 -0.45
N GLU A 143 -21.43 -15.28 -0.83
CA GLU A 143 -22.02 -16.33 0.02
C GLU A 143 -22.92 -15.82 1.17
N ASP A 144 -22.35 -15.56 2.34
CA ASP A 144 -23.03 -15.19 3.59
C ASP A 144 -22.84 -13.72 4.02
N ILE A 145 -22.20 -12.88 3.20
CA ILE A 145 -21.89 -11.47 3.48
C ILE A 145 -22.24 -10.54 2.32
N ALA A 146 -22.84 -9.39 2.65
CA ALA A 146 -22.94 -8.23 1.77
C ALA A 146 -22.49 -6.97 2.51
N ILE A 147 -21.76 -6.10 1.84
CA ILE A 147 -21.19 -4.87 2.39
C ILE A 147 -21.51 -3.71 1.44
N ASP A 148 -22.23 -2.73 1.96
CA ASP A 148 -22.57 -1.48 1.27
C ASP A 148 -21.92 -0.33 2.04
N LEU A 149 -20.99 0.41 1.42
CA LEU A 149 -20.27 1.51 2.07
C LEU A 149 -20.33 2.79 1.24
N SER A 150 -20.43 3.92 1.94
CA SER A 150 -20.24 5.27 1.43
C SER A 150 -19.03 5.89 2.14
N LEU A 151 -18.09 6.41 1.35
CA LEU A 151 -16.81 6.92 1.80
C LEU A 151 -16.70 8.41 1.45
N GLN A 152 -16.11 9.19 2.34
CA GLN A 152 -15.78 10.60 2.13
C GLN A 152 -14.31 10.82 2.46
N ARG A 153 -13.54 11.34 1.52
CA ARG A 153 -12.13 11.67 1.74
C ARG A 153 -11.99 12.86 2.69
N GLU A 154 -11.04 12.77 3.64
CA GLU A 154 -10.71 13.83 4.62
C GLU A 154 -9.23 14.24 4.63
N GLY A 155 -8.38 13.67 3.76
CA GLY A 155 -7.00 14.11 3.50
C GLY A 155 -6.71 14.23 2.00
N PRO A 156 -5.69 14.98 1.54
CA PRO A 156 -5.43 15.20 0.12
C PRO A 156 -5.11 13.88 -0.59
N SER A 157 -5.71 13.63 -1.76
CA SER A 157 -5.30 12.51 -2.63
C SER A 157 -3.83 12.66 -2.99
N TRP A 158 -3.13 11.55 -3.13
CA TRP A 158 -1.67 11.57 -3.26
C TRP A 158 -1.15 10.48 -4.19
N ARG A 159 0.01 10.74 -4.81
CA ARG A 159 0.84 9.73 -5.45
C ARG A 159 2.32 10.05 -5.26
N PRO A 160 3.20 9.05 -5.11
CA PRO A 160 4.63 9.27 -5.09
C PRO A 160 5.13 9.63 -6.50
N GLY A 161 5.62 10.86 -6.69
CA GLY A 161 6.12 11.33 -7.98
C GLY A 161 5.10 11.11 -9.11
N ALA A 162 5.53 10.51 -10.22
CA ALA A 162 4.68 10.18 -11.36
C ALA A 162 3.85 8.88 -11.18
N ALA A 163 3.61 8.44 -9.95
CA ALA A 163 2.93 7.19 -9.57
C ALA A 163 3.66 5.89 -9.98
N VAL A 164 4.64 5.94 -10.90
CA VAL A 164 5.26 4.76 -11.50
C VAL A 164 6.70 4.55 -11.07
N SER A 165 7.02 3.30 -10.70
CA SER A 165 8.37 2.80 -10.51
C SER A 165 8.74 1.86 -11.65
N TYR A 166 9.84 2.15 -12.35
CA TYR A 166 10.36 1.30 -13.41
C TYR A 166 11.47 0.37 -12.91
N PHE A 167 11.41 -0.89 -13.34
CA PHE A 167 12.34 -1.94 -12.94
C PHE A 167 13.37 -2.29 -14.01
N ASN A 168 13.33 -1.60 -15.16
CA ASN A 168 14.34 -1.72 -16.19
C ASN A 168 14.59 -0.38 -16.89
N SER A 169 15.80 -0.21 -17.44
CA SER A 169 16.21 1.01 -18.16
C SER A 169 15.35 1.28 -19.39
N ALA A 170 14.78 0.24 -20.01
CA ALA A 170 13.86 0.36 -21.13
C ALA A 170 12.47 0.90 -20.74
N LYS A 171 12.17 1.04 -19.43
CA LYS A 171 10.87 1.51 -18.91
C LYS A 171 9.67 0.68 -19.38
N THR A 172 9.88 -0.62 -19.60
CA THR A 172 8.85 -1.57 -20.04
C THR A 172 8.38 -2.49 -18.92
N LYS A 173 9.09 -2.51 -17.78
CA LYS A 173 8.69 -3.21 -16.57
C LYS A 173 8.45 -2.22 -15.45
N TYR A 174 7.24 -2.25 -14.91
CA TYR A 174 6.81 -1.23 -13.97
C TYR A 174 5.77 -1.73 -12.96
N PHE A 175 5.70 -0.98 -11.87
CA PHE A 175 4.63 -0.99 -10.87
C PHE A 175 4.21 0.45 -10.64
N ALA A 176 2.93 0.70 -10.49
CA ALA A 176 2.40 2.02 -10.26
C ALA A 176 1.33 2.01 -9.17
N TRP A 177 1.24 3.13 -8.45
CA TRP A 177 0.47 3.28 -7.23
C TRP A 177 0.01 4.72 -7.06
N VAL A 178 -1.29 4.90 -6.88
CA VAL A 178 -1.93 6.16 -6.48
C VAL A 178 -2.76 5.89 -5.23
N VAL A 179 -2.88 6.89 -4.37
CA VAL A 179 -3.68 6.85 -3.15
C VAL A 179 -4.78 7.90 -3.22
N PRO A 180 -5.94 7.56 -3.80
CA PRO A 180 -7.06 8.48 -3.88
C PRO A 180 -7.56 8.92 -2.50
N VAL A 181 -7.61 8.01 -1.51
CA VAL A 181 -8.07 8.32 -0.15
C VAL A 181 -7.01 7.87 0.87
N PRO A 182 -6.00 8.71 1.17
CA PRO A 182 -5.04 8.40 2.23
C PRO A 182 -5.71 8.29 3.61
N TYR A 183 -6.78 9.06 3.80
CA TYR A 183 -7.67 8.98 4.94
C TYR A 183 -9.07 9.51 4.57
N GLY A 184 -10.10 8.81 5.02
CA GLY A 184 -11.48 9.22 4.88
C GLY A 184 -12.37 8.63 5.97
N LYS A 185 -13.61 9.10 6.00
CA LYS A 185 -14.68 8.50 6.80
C LYS A 185 -15.49 7.55 5.96
N VAL A 186 -15.99 6.51 6.61
CA VAL A 186 -16.88 5.53 5.99
C VAL A 186 -18.12 5.32 6.84
N LYS A 187 -19.26 5.12 6.18
CA LYS A 187 -20.53 4.70 6.79
C LYS A 187 -21.21 3.71 5.88
N GLY A 188 -22.02 2.82 6.43
CA GLY A 188 -22.70 1.85 5.59
C GLY A 188 -23.40 0.76 6.37
N THR A 189 -23.58 -0.37 5.70
CA THR A 189 -24.24 -1.56 6.25
C THR A 189 -23.41 -2.79 5.94
N ILE A 190 -23.24 -3.67 6.93
CA ILE A 190 -22.73 -5.02 6.75
C ILE A 190 -23.87 -5.98 7.05
N THR A 191 -24.22 -6.81 6.08
CA THR A 191 -25.28 -7.81 6.20
C THR A 191 -24.67 -9.19 6.27
N ARG A 192 -24.87 -9.89 7.40
CA ARG A 192 -24.42 -11.28 7.60
C ARG A 192 -25.55 -12.14 8.16
N GLY A 193 -25.74 -13.34 7.62
CA GLY A 193 -26.86 -14.21 8.01
C GLY A 193 -28.23 -13.53 7.89
N GLY A 194 -28.40 -12.65 6.90
CA GLY A 194 -29.63 -11.87 6.67
C GLY A 194 -29.87 -10.72 7.66
N LYS A 195 -28.91 -10.39 8.54
CA LYS A 195 -29.04 -9.31 9.51
C LYS A 195 -28.17 -8.11 9.09
N PRO A 196 -28.77 -6.99 8.66
CA PRO A 196 -28.02 -5.77 8.39
C PRO A 196 -27.61 -5.09 9.70
N VAL A 197 -26.35 -4.67 9.79
CA VAL A 197 -25.79 -3.89 10.89
C VAL A 197 -25.22 -2.60 10.31
N ALA A 198 -25.68 -1.46 10.80
CA ALA A 198 -25.13 -0.17 10.43
C ALA A 198 -23.73 -0.01 11.02
N VAL A 199 -22.80 0.47 10.20
CA VAL A 199 -21.40 0.66 10.58
C VAL A 199 -20.92 2.06 10.21
N GLN A 200 -19.91 2.53 10.91
CA GLN A 200 -19.18 3.74 10.61
C GLN A 200 -17.73 3.61 11.06
N GLY A 201 -16.83 4.41 10.49
CA GLY A 201 -15.45 4.44 10.89
C GLY A 201 -14.58 5.23 9.92
N THR A 202 -13.38 4.71 9.67
CA THR A 202 -12.38 5.31 8.79
C THR A 202 -12.03 4.37 7.65
N VAL A 203 -11.50 4.91 6.56
CA VAL A 203 -11.14 4.14 5.38
C VAL A 203 -9.90 4.69 4.69
N TYR A 204 -9.10 3.78 4.16
CA TYR A 204 -8.03 4.03 3.22
C TYR A 204 -8.39 3.41 1.88
N HIS A 205 -8.05 4.09 0.78
CA HIS A 205 -8.17 3.57 -0.56
C HIS A 205 -6.92 3.88 -1.38
N ASP A 206 -6.38 2.84 -2.01
CA ASP A 206 -5.39 2.98 -3.08
C ASP A 206 -5.72 2.15 -4.31
N HIS A 207 -4.99 2.46 -5.37
CA HIS A 207 -5.12 1.84 -6.66
C HIS A 207 -3.72 1.58 -7.22
N ASN A 208 -3.48 0.33 -7.59
CA ASN A 208 -2.20 -0.15 -8.07
C ASN A 208 -2.33 -0.89 -9.39
N TRP A 209 -1.34 -0.75 -10.25
CA TRP A 209 -1.27 -1.47 -11.52
C TRP A 209 0.16 -1.75 -11.94
N GLY A 210 0.37 -2.74 -12.80
CA GLY A 210 1.71 -3.06 -13.26
C GLY A 210 1.81 -4.34 -14.08
N ASN A 211 2.98 -4.55 -14.64
CA ASN A 211 3.25 -5.66 -15.57
C ASN A 211 4.49 -6.49 -15.19
N ALA A 212 4.94 -6.31 -13.96
CA ALA A 212 6.13 -6.93 -13.39
C ALA A 212 5.80 -7.60 -12.05
N VAL A 213 6.37 -8.78 -11.83
CA VAL A 213 6.27 -9.48 -10.53
C VAL A 213 7.24 -8.82 -9.56
N MET A 214 6.72 -8.20 -8.51
CA MET A 214 7.50 -7.40 -7.54
C MET A 214 8.65 -8.17 -6.90
N GLY A 215 8.43 -9.45 -6.56
CA GLY A 215 9.47 -10.31 -5.98
C GLY A 215 10.68 -10.55 -6.89
N ASN A 216 10.64 -10.21 -8.18
CA ASN A 216 11.84 -10.27 -9.02
C ASN A 216 12.83 -9.13 -8.74
N MET A 217 12.42 -8.09 -8.01
CA MET A 217 13.18 -6.86 -7.79
C MET A 217 13.31 -6.50 -6.32
N LEU A 218 12.33 -6.88 -5.51
CA LEU A 218 12.27 -6.54 -4.09
C LEU A 218 12.57 -7.77 -3.24
N ASP A 219 13.36 -7.56 -2.19
CA ASP A 219 13.66 -8.53 -1.15
C ASP A 219 12.54 -8.53 -0.11
N HIS A 220 12.27 -7.35 0.44
CA HIS A 220 11.19 -7.10 1.38
C HIS A 220 10.83 -5.61 1.40
N TRP A 221 9.74 -5.26 2.08
CA TRP A 221 9.45 -3.88 2.45
C TRP A 221 8.85 -3.78 3.85
N PHE A 222 9.00 -2.60 4.42
CA PHE A 222 8.08 -2.10 5.45
C PHE A 222 7.22 -1.04 4.78
N TRP A 223 5.91 -1.15 4.93
CA TRP A 223 4.96 -0.14 4.47
C TRP A 223 3.96 0.11 5.60
N GLY A 224 3.48 1.34 5.76
CA GLY A 224 2.48 1.60 6.76
C GLY A 224 1.76 2.92 6.56
N ARG A 225 0.63 3.02 7.25
CA ARG A 225 -0.23 4.19 7.25
C ARG A 225 -0.78 4.47 8.63
N ALA A 226 -0.97 5.75 8.92
CA ALA A 226 -1.59 6.18 10.17
C ALA A 226 -2.42 7.44 9.94
N HIS A 227 -3.45 7.60 10.78
CA HIS A 227 -4.10 8.88 10.99
C HIS A 227 -4.12 9.19 12.49
N VAL A 228 -3.39 10.22 12.91
CA VAL A 228 -3.24 10.60 14.33
C VAL A 228 -3.40 12.10 14.50
N GLY A 229 -4.32 12.53 15.37
CA GLY A 229 -4.75 13.93 15.41
C GLY A 229 -5.31 14.35 14.05
N ASP A 230 -4.75 15.40 13.46
CA ASP A 230 -5.08 15.86 12.11
C ASP A 230 -4.12 15.31 11.03
N PHE A 231 -3.16 14.47 11.39
CA PHE A 231 -2.11 14.01 10.48
C PHE A 231 -2.50 12.74 9.75
N SER A 232 -2.36 12.74 8.43
CA SER A 232 -2.41 11.53 7.61
C SER A 232 -1.00 11.20 7.12
N ILE A 233 -0.59 9.96 7.32
CA ILE A 233 0.79 9.51 7.14
C ILE A 233 0.78 8.24 6.30
N ILE A 234 1.64 8.20 5.28
CA ILE A 234 2.02 6.97 4.60
C ILE A 234 3.55 6.93 4.52
N PHE A 235 4.13 5.79 4.84
CA PHE A 235 5.58 5.59 4.79
C PHE A 235 5.90 4.21 4.25
N ALA A 236 7.04 4.10 3.57
CA ALA A 236 7.59 2.82 3.20
C ALA A 236 9.11 2.85 3.14
N GLN A 237 9.72 1.70 3.37
CA GLN A 237 11.09 1.39 2.95
C GLN A 237 11.06 0.09 2.16
N LEU A 238 11.23 0.20 0.86
CA LEU A 238 11.38 -0.94 -0.03
C LEU A 238 12.86 -1.31 -0.10
N VAL A 239 13.18 -2.58 0.02
CA VAL A 239 14.56 -3.08 -0.08
C VAL A 239 14.67 -3.93 -1.33
N THR A 240 15.57 -3.58 -2.24
CA THR A 240 15.79 -4.36 -3.46
C THR A 240 16.49 -5.67 -3.16
N ILE A 241 16.38 -6.64 -4.07
CA ILE A 241 17.23 -7.84 -4.06
C ILE A 241 18.72 -7.44 -4.05
N LYS A 242 19.56 -8.32 -3.49
CA LYS A 242 21.02 -8.13 -3.43
C LYS A 242 21.63 -8.25 -4.83
N ILE A 243 22.51 -7.32 -5.19
CA ILE A 243 23.17 -7.28 -6.50
C ILE A 243 24.68 -7.51 -6.32
N PHE A 244 25.24 -8.55 -6.95
CA PHE A 244 26.69 -8.86 -6.93
C PHE A 244 27.36 -8.87 -5.53
N GLY A 245 26.64 -9.31 -4.49
CA GLY A 245 27.15 -9.32 -3.11
C GLY A 245 27.12 -7.95 -2.40
N LEU A 246 26.66 -6.90 -3.08
CA LEU A 246 26.24 -5.65 -2.45
C LEU A 246 24.90 -5.87 -1.75
N GLY A 247 24.67 -5.17 -0.64
CA GLY A 247 23.37 -5.16 0.02
C GLY A 247 22.25 -4.63 -0.90
N GLY A 248 21.00 -4.86 -0.50
CA GLY A 248 19.85 -4.25 -1.18
C GLY A 248 19.87 -2.73 -1.03
N ILE A 249 19.36 -2.03 -2.05
CA ILE A 249 19.15 -0.58 -2.01
C ILE A 249 17.86 -0.32 -1.23
N LYS A 250 17.92 0.60 -0.27
CA LYS A 250 16.75 1.10 0.46
C LYS A 250 16.11 2.24 -0.33
N LEU A 251 14.85 2.08 -0.72
CA LEU A 251 14.04 3.06 -1.45
C LEU A 251 12.92 3.57 -0.53
N PRO A 252 13.04 4.79 0.01
CA PRO A 252 12.04 5.34 0.90
C PRO A 252 10.85 5.94 0.13
N VAL A 253 9.68 5.86 0.74
CA VAL A 253 8.48 6.60 0.35
C VAL A 253 7.93 7.29 1.59
N PHE A 254 7.53 8.54 1.47
CA PHE A 254 6.95 9.29 2.58
C PHE A 254 5.86 10.23 2.09
N PHE A 255 4.78 10.30 2.85
CA PHE A 255 3.70 11.25 2.70
C PHE A 255 3.25 11.67 4.09
N LEU A 256 3.23 12.97 4.32
CA LEU A 256 2.72 13.58 5.53
C LEU A 256 1.81 14.75 5.16
N ALA A 257 0.55 14.66 5.55
CA ALA A 257 -0.41 15.75 5.44
C ALA A 257 -0.99 16.09 6.82
N LYS A 258 -1.39 17.36 7.01
CA LYS A 258 -2.20 17.82 8.13
C LYS A 258 -3.48 18.45 7.60
N GLY A 259 -4.63 17.85 7.89
CA GLY A 259 -5.89 18.22 7.23
C GLY A 259 -5.78 18.06 5.71
N ASP A 260 -6.06 19.13 4.96
CA ASP A 260 -6.01 19.17 3.49
C ASP A 260 -4.62 19.54 2.92
N ARG A 261 -3.66 19.91 3.77
CA ARG A 261 -2.35 20.39 3.36
C ARG A 261 -1.30 19.29 3.45
N ILE A 262 -0.66 18.97 2.33
CA ILE A 262 0.58 18.17 2.30
C ILE A 262 1.71 18.99 2.91
N LEU A 263 2.37 18.44 3.93
CA LEU A 263 3.55 19.04 4.58
C LEU A 263 4.84 18.59 3.88
N THR A 264 4.92 17.31 3.49
CA THR A 264 5.98 16.76 2.64
C THR A 264 5.51 15.47 2.00
N ASP A 265 5.97 15.23 0.78
CA ASP A 265 5.92 13.95 0.07
C ASP A 265 7.30 13.53 -0.49
N ASP A 266 8.37 14.23 -0.07
CA ASP A 266 9.74 13.86 -0.42
C ASP A 266 10.17 12.69 0.46
N GLY A 267 10.20 11.48 -0.11
CA GLY A 267 10.68 10.30 0.60
C GLY A 267 12.19 10.26 0.83
N LEU A 268 13.01 10.96 0.03
CA LEU A 268 14.47 10.74 0.01
C LEU A 268 15.16 10.94 1.37
N PRO A 269 14.78 11.91 2.22
CA PRO A 269 15.38 12.07 3.55
C PRO A 269 14.95 11.03 4.58
N LEU A 270 13.94 10.20 4.28
CA LEU A 270 13.40 9.25 5.24
C LEU A 270 14.36 8.08 5.47
N ILE A 271 14.76 7.90 6.72
CA ILE A 271 15.59 6.79 7.19
C ILE A 271 14.74 5.94 8.14
N LEU A 272 14.88 4.62 8.03
CA LEU A 272 14.31 3.65 8.95
C LEU A 272 15.43 2.93 9.71
N GLU A 273 15.34 2.97 11.03
CA GLU A 273 16.09 2.13 11.96
C GLU A 273 15.15 1.11 12.61
N THR A 274 15.47 -0.18 12.52
CA THR A 274 14.72 -1.25 13.20
C THR A 274 15.54 -1.83 14.34
N SER A 275 14.88 -2.24 15.42
CA SER A 275 15.54 -2.94 16.54
C SER A 275 14.58 -3.89 17.24
N ASP A 276 15.14 -4.69 18.16
CA ASP A 276 14.43 -5.67 18.97
C ASP A 276 13.63 -6.68 18.10
N GLU A 277 14.35 -7.39 17.23
CA GLU A 277 13.82 -8.49 16.42
C GLU A 277 13.32 -9.64 17.30
N VAL A 278 12.14 -10.16 16.98
CA VAL A 278 11.51 -11.30 17.64
C VAL A 278 11.09 -12.36 16.63
N ASP A 279 10.93 -13.60 17.09
CA ASP A 279 10.41 -14.69 16.27
C ASP A 279 8.92 -14.45 15.95
N GLY A 280 8.57 -14.59 14.67
CA GLY A 280 7.20 -14.61 14.19
C GLY A 280 6.77 -15.97 13.66
N PRO A 281 5.49 -16.09 13.26
CA PRO A 281 4.95 -17.32 12.67
C PRO A 281 5.72 -17.79 11.43
N LYS A 282 5.58 -19.06 11.05
CA LYS A 282 6.18 -19.60 9.81
C LYS A 282 7.70 -19.34 9.65
N GLY A 283 8.42 -19.14 10.76
CA GLY A 283 9.89 -19.05 10.79
C GLY A 283 10.48 -17.70 10.36
N GLN A 284 9.67 -16.65 10.24
CA GLN A 284 10.15 -15.30 9.91
C GLN A 284 10.17 -14.38 11.14
N THR A 285 11.20 -13.53 11.27
CA THR A 285 11.29 -12.55 12.36
C THR A 285 10.59 -11.23 11.99
N TYR A 286 10.34 -10.38 12.98
CA TYR A 286 9.98 -8.98 12.77
C TYR A 286 10.48 -8.09 13.91
N PRO A 287 10.76 -6.80 13.66
CA PRO A 287 11.18 -5.87 14.70
C PRO A 287 10.01 -5.44 15.57
N THR A 288 10.26 -5.25 16.88
CA THR A 288 9.28 -4.66 17.79
C THR A 288 9.41 -3.14 17.94
N LYS A 289 10.47 -2.56 17.36
CA LYS A 289 10.71 -1.12 17.27
C LYS A 289 11.08 -0.72 15.85
N LEU A 290 10.33 0.23 15.30
CA LEU A 290 10.63 0.88 14.03
C LEU A 290 10.70 2.38 14.28
N ASP A 291 11.84 2.98 13.98
CA ASP A 291 12.10 4.41 14.14
C ASP A 291 12.36 5.03 12.77
N PHE A 292 11.39 5.78 12.28
CA PHE A 292 11.55 6.58 11.07
C PHE A 292 11.98 8.00 11.44
N ARG A 293 12.99 8.50 10.74
CA ARG A 293 13.46 9.88 10.85
C ARG A 293 13.51 10.49 9.46
N TRP A 294 12.88 11.64 9.30
CA TRP A 294 12.93 12.45 8.10
C TRP A 294 13.48 13.83 8.49
N GLU A 295 14.46 14.33 7.76
CA GLU A 295 15.06 15.65 8.05
C GLU A 295 15.61 16.29 6.78
N ASP A 296 15.25 17.55 6.55
CA ASP A 296 15.82 18.39 5.49
C ASP A 296 16.11 19.80 6.02
N GLU A 297 16.44 20.75 5.12
CA GLU A 297 16.69 22.14 5.51
C GLU A 297 15.46 22.84 6.11
N GLY A 298 14.25 22.34 5.83
CA GLY A 298 12.97 22.90 6.24
C GLY A 298 12.44 22.37 7.58
N GLY A 299 12.99 21.28 8.10
CA GLY A 299 12.60 20.74 9.40
C GLY A 299 12.82 19.25 9.55
N LYS A 300 12.10 18.66 10.50
CA LYS A 300 12.20 17.23 10.81
C LYS A 300 10.88 16.60 11.20
N VAL A 301 10.78 15.30 10.95
CA VAL A 301 9.67 14.44 11.37
C VAL A 301 10.22 13.14 11.94
N GLU A 302 9.68 12.70 13.06
CA GLU A 302 10.07 11.45 13.73
C GLU A 302 8.81 10.60 13.97
N LEU A 303 8.87 9.32 13.60
CA LEU A 303 7.82 8.34 13.89
C LEU A 303 8.45 7.20 14.69
N ALA A 304 7.98 6.99 15.91
CA ALA A 304 8.38 5.87 16.74
C ALA A 304 7.22 4.87 16.83
N ILE A 305 7.40 3.71 16.19
CA ILE A 305 6.43 2.61 16.19
C ILE A 305 6.87 1.56 17.20
N ARG A 306 5.95 1.16 18.09
CA ARG A 306 6.23 0.28 19.23
C ARG A 306 5.13 -0.77 19.41
N ASN A 307 5.49 -1.85 20.08
CA ASN A 307 4.55 -2.88 20.54
C ASN A 307 3.64 -3.44 19.43
N PRO A 308 4.19 -3.92 18.30
CA PRO A 308 3.39 -4.41 17.20
C PRO A 308 2.59 -5.64 17.62
N LYS A 309 1.29 -5.64 17.25
CA LYS A 309 0.40 -6.79 17.40
C LYS A 309 0.06 -7.32 16.02
N LEU A 310 0.39 -8.58 15.78
CA LEU A 310 0.14 -9.23 14.50
C LEU A 310 -1.37 -9.38 14.26
N ILE A 311 -1.87 -8.77 13.20
CA ILE A 311 -3.27 -8.82 12.77
C ILE A 311 -3.47 -10.00 11.82
N GLU A 312 -2.58 -10.14 10.84
CA GLU A 312 -2.69 -11.12 9.76
C GLU A 312 -1.33 -11.70 9.36
N VAL A 313 -1.36 -12.96 8.93
CA VAL A 313 -0.23 -13.68 8.33
C VAL A 313 -0.72 -14.37 7.07
N LEU A 314 -0.22 -13.96 5.90
CA LEU A 314 -0.51 -14.63 4.64
C LEU A 314 0.76 -15.24 4.07
N ASP A 315 0.71 -16.54 3.78
CA ASP A 315 1.75 -17.21 3.01
C ASP A 315 1.38 -17.15 1.53
N MET A 316 2.21 -16.44 0.79
CA MET A 316 1.95 -16.10 -0.60
C MET A 316 2.18 -17.30 -1.54
N THR A 317 2.57 -18.44 -1.00
CA THR A 317 2.64 -19.72 -1.71
C THR A 317 1.38 -20.57 -1.57
N GLU A 318 0.38 -20.17 -0.75
CA GLU A 318 -0.76 -21.03 -0.43
C GLU A 318 -1.58 -21.45 -1.67
N ASP A 319 -1.64 -20.58 -2.69
CA ASP A 319 -2.29 -20.85 -3.98
C ASP A 319 -1.42 -21.61 -5.00
N MET A 320 -0.17 -21.93 -4.65
CA MET A 320 0.71 -22.71 -5.52
C MET A 320 0.36 -24.20 -5.47
N PRO A 321 0.55 -24.94 -6.58
CA PRO A 321 0.40 -26.39 -6.57
C PRO A 321 1.24 -27.00 -5.44
N ALA A 322 0.66 -27.90 -4.65
CA ALA A 322 1.31 -28.43 -3.44
C ALA A 322 2.71 -29.01 -3.67
N TRP A 323 2.99 -29.52 -4.87
CA TRP A 323 4.30 -30.04 -5.26
C TRP A 323 5.37 -28.96 -5.50
N LYS A 324 4.99 -27.70 -5.74
CA LYS A 324 5.91 -26.56 -5.90
C LYS A 324 6.22 -25.87 -4.57
N LYS A 325 5.35 -25.98 -3.56
CA LYS A 325 5.54 -25.31 -2.26
C LYS A 325 6.88 -25.67 -1.59
N PRO A 326 7.27 -26.96 -1.46
CA PRO A 326 8.55 -27.31 -0.83
C PRO A 326 9.76 -26.75 -1.57
N LEU A 327 9.70 -26.70 -2.92
CA LEU A 327 10.78 -26.13 -3.74
C LEU A 327 10.89 -24.62 -3.56
N VAL A 328 9.78 -23.89 -3.45
CA VAL A 328 9.80 -22.45 -3.17
C VAL A 328 10.32 -22.21 -1.75
N HIS A 329 9.79 -22.88 -0.72
CA HIS A 329 10.23 -22.72 0.67
C HIS A 329 11.71 -23.09 0.94
N ILE A 330 12.37 -23.79 0.02
CA ILE A 330 13.83 -24.05 0.08
C ILE A 330 14.65 -22.81 -0.34
N PHE A 331 14.12 -21.95 -1.21
CA PHE A 331 14.83 -20.80 -1.80
C PHE A 331 14.20 -19.43 -1.47
N ALA A 332 12.93 -19.38 -1.10
CA ALA A 332 12.16 -18.18 -0.77
C ALA A 332 10.96 -18.51 0.15
N ASN A 333 10.70 -17.69 1.17
CA ASN A 333 9.51 -17.80 2.02
C ASN A 333 8.66 -16.52 1.94
N PRO A 334 7.96 -16.28 0.81
CA PRO A 334 7.24 -15.04 0.62
C PRO A 334 6.06 -14.98 1.60
N LEU A 335 6.16 -14.04 2.53
CA LEU A 335 5.28 -13.94 3.69
C LEU A 335 4.87 -12.50 3.89
N TYR A 336 3.59 -12.31 4.13
CA TYR A 336 3.00 -11.04 4.46
C TYR A 336 2.59 -11.03 5.93
N TYR A 337 3.09 -10.05 6.67
CA TYR A 337 2.62 -9.72 8.00
C TYR A 337 1.96 -8.36 8.00
N ASP A 338 0.83 -8.25 8.68
CA ASP A 338 0.16 -6.99 8.97
C ASP A 338 0.07 -6.78 10.49
N PHE A 339 0.31 -5.56 10.95
CA PHE A 339 0.47 -5.23 12.36
C PHE A 339 -0.33 -3.99 12.75
N ASP A 340 -0.93 -4.04 13.94
CA ASP A 340 -1.49 -2.87 14.64
C ASP A 340 -0.53 -2.50 15.77
N ALA A 341 -0.02 -1.28 15.76
CA ALA A 341 1.05 -0.85 16.67
C ALA A 341 0.81 0.54 17.25
N GLU A 342 1.54 0.86 18.32
CA GLU A 342 1.54 2.18 18.91
C GLU A 342 2.44 3.10 18.09
N LEU A 343 1.98 4.33 17.85
CA LEU A 343 2.74 5.36 17.14
C LEU A 343 2.89 6.59 18.02
N GLU A 344 4.12 7.08 18.14
CA GLU A 344 4.42 8.45 18.56
C GLU A 344 4.95 9.24 17.35
N LEU A 345 4.29 10.35 17.03
CA LEU A 345 4.64 11.27 15.95
C LEU A 345 5.17 12.56 16.55
N SER A 346 6.29 13.05 16.04
CA SER A 346 6.82 14.38 16.32
C SER A 346 7.08 15.12 15.00
N VAL A 347 6.45 16.27 14.81
CA VAL A 347 6.57 17.11 13.61
C VAL A 347 7.13 18.47 14.02
N ASP A 348 8.22 18.89 13.38
CA ASP A 348 8.75 20.25 13.41
C ASP A 348 9.11 20.64 11.95
N LEU A 349 8.08 20.96 11.15
CA LEU A 349 8.19 21.13 9.70
C LEU A 349 7.13 22.11 9.18
N ALA A 350 7.50 22.96 8.21
CA ALA A 350 6.58 23.83 7.47
C ALA A 350 5.68 24.73 8.36
N GLY A 351 6.20 25.15 9.51
CA GLY A 351 5.52 25.97 10.52
C GLY A 351 4.63 25.19 11.50
N VAL A 352 4.61 23.87 11.41
CA VAL A 352 3.90 22.97 12.33
C VAL A 352 4.90 22.43 13.35
N LYS A 353 4.58 22.55 14.65
CA LYS A 353 5.35 21.98 15.75
C LYS A 353 4.44 21.27 16.74
N GLU A 354 4.23 19.98 16.52
CA GLU A 354 3.25 19.17 17.24
C GLU A 354 3.77 17.77 17.55
N GLN A 355 3.26 17.19 18.63
CA GLN A 355 3.43 15.78 18.95
C GLN A 355 2.06 15.12 19.07
N GLN A 356 1.94 13.91 18.53
CA GLN A 356 0.71 13.13 18.57
C GLN A 356 1.04 11.68 18.92
N SER A 357 0.10 11.01 19.57
CA SER A 357 0.18 9.58 19.82
C SER A 357 -1.08 8.90 19.33
N GLY A 358 -0.94 7.68 18.79
CA GLY A 358 -2.09 6.92 18.32
C GLY A 358 -1.72 5.53 17.83
N ARG A 359 -2.49 5.03 16.86
CA ARG A 359 -2.28 3.71 16.25
C ARG A 359 -1.74 3.86 14.83
N VAL A 360 -1.00 2.86 14.40
CA VAL A 360 -0.50 2.71 13.04
C VAL A 360 -0.75 1.28 12.58
N ILE A 361 -1.19 1.15 11.33
CA ILE A 361 -1.20 -0.13 10.63
C ILE A 361 0.06 -0.16 9.77
N PHE A 362 0.85 -1.23 9.90
CA PHE A 362 2.01 -1.42 9.04
C PHE A 362 2.20 -2.88 8.69
N GLU A 363 2.74 -3.11 7.52
CA GLU A 363 3.03 -4.43 6.99
C GLU A 363 4.54 -4.66 6.83
N LYS A 364 4.93 -5.92 6.98
CA LYS A 364 6.22 -6.44 6.53
C LYS A 364 5.94 -7.48 5.46
N MET A 365 6.24 -7.14 4.21
CA MET A 365 6.18 -8.08 3.10
C MET A 365 7.57 -8.61 2.81
N ILE A 366 7.69 -9.92 2.73
CA ILE A 366 8.92 -10.63 2.42
C ILE A 366 8.69 -11.37 1.11
N PHE A 367 9.60 -11.26 0.16
CA PHE A 367 9.52 -11.96 -1.13
C PHE A 367 10.46 -13.16 -1.20
N HIS A 368 11.55 -13.14 -0.42
CA HIS A 368 12.60 -14.17 -0.37
C HIS A 368 12.89 -14.60 1.05
#